data_AF-A0A975IFL2-F1
#
_entry.id   AF-A0A975IFL2-F1
#
_cell.length_a   1.000
_cell.length_b   1.000
_cell.length_c   1.000
_cell.angle_alpha   90.00
_cell.angle_beta   90.00
_cell.angle_gamma   90.00
#
_symmetry.space_group_name_H-M   'P 1'
#
loop_
_entity.id
_entity.type
_entity.pdbx_description
1 polymer ?
#
loop_
_entity_poly.entity_id
_entity_poly.type
_entity_poly.pdbx_seq_one_letter_code
_entity_poly.pdbx_strand_id
1 'polypeptide(L)'
;MSELSSNQRKILSRMAQTVKPVVQIGQNGLTDAVIKKIDLSLICHELIKIKFISFKDEKEILSQKLCEALSASLVRIIGNTAIVYRPAEATPSEQDD
;
A
#
# COMPACT_ATOMS: atom_id res chain seq x y z
N MET A 1 10.23 10.21 1.93
CA MET A 1 9.04 9.34 1.73
C MET A 1 8.03 10.14 0.92
N SER A 2 7.35 9.57 -0.07
CA SER A 2 6.29 10.31 -0.78
C SER A 2 5.16 10.64 0.19
N GLU A 3 5.21 11.82 0.81
CA GLU A 3 4.22 12.23 1.79
C GLU A 3 2.91 12.56 1.09
N LEU A 4 1.92 11.68 1.28
CA LEU A 4 0.57 11.97 0.85
C LEU A 4 -0.02 13.02 1.78
N SER A 5 -0.41 14.17 1.22
CA SER A 5 -1.15 15.19 1.95
C SER A 5 -2.47 14.63 2.51
N SER A 6 -2.94 15.19 3.63
CA SER A 6 -4.22 14.81 4.26
C SER A 6 -5.39 14.79 3.28
N ASN A 7 -5.41 15.73 2.32
CA ASN A 7 -6.45 15.79 1.30
C ASN A 7 -6.33 14.65 0.27
N GLN A 8 -5.10 14.37 -0.20
CA GLN A 8 -4.82 13.24 -1.08
C GLN A 8 -5.18 11.91 -0.42
N ARG A 9 -4.80 11.70 0.85
CA ARG A 9 -5.16 10.49 1.60
C ARG A 9 -6.67 10.27 1.67
N LYS A 10 -7.44 11.36 1.85
CA LYS A 10 -8.91 11.29 1.89
C LYS A 10 -9.50 10.89 0.54
N ILE A 11 -9.00 11.47 -0.56
CA ILE A 11 -9.44 11.15 -1.92
C ILE A 11 -9.07 9.70 -2.27
N LEU A 12 -7.81 9.29 -2.06
CA LEU A 12 -7.33 7.93 -2.31
C LEU A 12 -8.07 6.90 -1.45
N SER A 13 -8.34 7.20 -0.17
CA SER A 13 -9.12 6.33 0.70
C SER A 13 -10.56 6.16 0.20
N ARG A 14 -11.15 7.19 -0.42
CA ARG A 14 -12.48 7.11 -1.03
C ARG A 14 -12.45 6.29 -2.32
N MET A 15 -11.45 6.51 -3.19
CA MET A 15 -11.24 5.70 -4.40
C MET A 15 -11.04 4.23 -4.04
N ALA A 16 -10.28 3.94 -2.98
CA ALA A 16 -10.02 2.58 -2.54
C ALA A 16 -11.27 1.86 -2.02
N GLN A 17 -12.39 2.54 -1.73
CA GLN A 17 -13.62 1.85 -1.30
C GLN A 17 -14.20 0.96 -2.41
N THR A 18 -14.13 1.40 -3.66
CA THR A 18 -14.66 0.66 -4.82
C THR A 18 -13.68 -0.36 -5.39
N VAL A 19 -12.39 -0.22 -5.09
CA VAL A 19 -11.34 -1.18 -5.47
C VAL A 19 -11.55 -2.49 -4.71
N LYS A 20 -11.12 -3.65 -5.25
CA LYS A 20 -11.11 -4.93 -4.51
C LYS A 20 -9.69 -5.26 -4.05
N PRO A 21 -9.51 -5.96 -2.92
CA PRO A 21 -8.17 -6.40 -2.51
C PRO A 21 -7.58 -7.36 -3.54
N VAL A 22 -6.49 -6.93 -4.18
CA VAL A 22 -5.79 -7.68 -5.24
C VAL A 22 -4.79 -8.68 -4.66
N VAL A 23 -4.33 -8.43 -3.43
CA VAL A 23 -3.39 -9.28 -2.70
C VAL A 23 -3.94 -9.59 -1.30
N GLN A 24 -3.72 -10.83 -0.85
CA GLN A 24 -4.10 -11.30 0.47
C GLN A 24 -2.90 -11.96 1.16
N ILE A 25 -2.62 -11.58 2.40
CA ILE A 25 -1.56 -12.11 3.25
C ILE A 25 -2.15 -13.20 4.15
N GLY A 26 -1.91 -14.45 3.81
CA GLY A 26 -2.33 -15.64 4.57
C GLY A 26 -1.40 -15.94 5.75
N GLN A 27 -1.38 -17.20 6.20
CA GLN A 27 -0.50 -17.67 7.28
C GLN A 27 1.00 -17.63 6.93
N ASN A 28 1.34 -17.73 5.65
CA ASN A 28 2.74 -17.69 5.20
C ASN A 28 3.34 -16.27 5.22
N GLY A 29 2.53 -15.24 5.49
CA GLY A 29 3.01 -13.87 5.61
C GLY A 29 3.47 -13.26 4.28
N LEU A 30 4.45 -12.36 4.38
CA LEU A 30 5.07 -11.69 3.25
C LEU A 30 6.18 -12.57 2.67
N THR A 31 5.83 -13.32 1.63
CA THR A 31 6.81 -14.08 0.82
C THR A 31 7.24 -13.26 -0.39
N ASP A 32 8.39 -13.57 -0.99
CA ASP A 32 8.86 -12.94 -2.22
C ASP A 32 7.81 -12.93 -3.35
N ALA A 33 7.06 -14.01 -3.49
CA ALA A 33 5.99 -14.10 -4.48
C ALA A 33 4.88 -13.07 -4.23
N VAL A 34 4.55 -12.84 -2.96
CA VAL A 34 3.56 -11.85 -2.55
C VAL A 34 4.08 -10.43 -2.74
N ILE A 35 5.33 -10.16 -2.36
CA ILE A 35 5.97 -8.86 -2.56
C ILE A 35 6.03 -8.51 -4.05
N LYS A 36 6.49 -9.44 -4.90
CA LYS A 36 6.49 -9.25 -6.36
C LYS A 36 5.10 -9.00 -6.92
N LYS A 37 4.08 -9.71 -6.43
CA LYS A 37 2.70 -9.49 -6.85
C LYS A 37 2.18 -8.11 -6.45
N ILE A 38 2.53 -7.65 -5.25
CA ILE A 38 2.20 -6.30 -4.76
C ILE A 38 2.86 -5.25 -5.65
N ASP A 39 4.15 -5.40 -5.94
CA ASP A 39 4.90 -4.50 -6.82
C ASP A 39 4.26 -4.39 -8.21
N LEU A 40 4.00 -5.53 -8.87
CA LEU A 40 3.33 -5.55 -10.17
C LEU A 40 1.93 -4.93 -10.11
N SER A 41 1.17 -5.17 -9.04
CA SER A 41 -0.16 -4.60 -8.89
C SER A 41 -0.10 -3.08 -8.70
N LEU A 42 0.91 -2.58 -7.97
CA LEU A 42 1.15 -1.15 -7.80
C LEU A 42 1.55 -0.50 -9.12
N ILE A 43 2.35 -1.17 -9.96
CA ILE A 43 2.73 -0.65 -11.28
C ILE A 43 1.50 -0.53 -12.20
N CYS A 44 0.58 -1.50 -12.18
CA CYS A 44 -0.58 -1.49 -13.08
C CYS A 44 -1.75 -0.63 -12.59
N HIS A 45 -1.95 -0.52 -11.27
CA HIS A 45 -3.15 0.11 -10.70
C HIS A 45 -2.87 1.36 -9.89
N GLU A 46 -1.61 1.62 -9.52
CA GLU A 46 -1.12 2.70 -8.64
C GLU A 46 -1.68 2.63 -7.21
N LEU A 47 -2.98 2.41 -7.05
CA LEU A 47 -3.72 2.24 -5.82
C LEU A 47 -4.19 0.78 -5.67
N ILE A 48 -3.74 0.10 -4.63
CA ILE A 48 -4.14 -1.27 -4.35
C ILE A 48 -4.62 -1.47 -2.91
N LYS A 49 -5.31 -2.58 -2.69
CA LYS A 49 -5.71 -3.06 -1.37
C LYS A 49 -5.08 -4.39 -1.04
N ILE A 50 -4.46 -4.47 0.13
CA ILE A 50 -3.78 -5.65 0.66
C ILE A 50 -4.56 -6.13 1.90
N LYS A 51 -5.13 -7.33 1.85
CA LYS A 51 -5.91 -7.89 2.95
C LYS A 51 -5.06 -8.82 3.80
N PHE A 52 -5.02 -8.60 5.11
CA PHE A 52 -4.33 -9.45 6.08
C PHE A 52 -5.31 -10.45 6.68
N ILE A 53 -5.03 -11.75 6.54
CA ILE A 53 -5.87 -12.83 7.05
C ILE A 53 -5.37 -13.29 8.42
N SER A 54 -4.07 -13.60 8.55
CA SER A 54 -3.45 -14.05 9.81
C SER A 54 -2.65 -12.96 10.53
N PHE A 55 -2.01 -12.05 9.81
CA PHE A 55 -1.15 -10.99 10.36
C PHE A 55 -1.95 -9.72 10.71
N LYS A 56 -3.02 -9.86 11.49
CA LYS A 56 -3.94 -8.74 11.79
C LYS A 56 -3.29 -7.70 12.69
N ASP A 57 -2.47 -8.11 13.64
CA ASP A 57 -1.79 -7.21 14.58
C ASP A 57 -0.53 -6.58 13.96
N GLU A 58 0.12 -7.30 13.05
CA GLU A 58 1.33 -6.84 12.36
C GLU A 58 1.06 -6.08 11.07
N LYS A 59 -0.20 -5.94 10.65
CA LYS A 59 -0.60 -5.30 9.38
C LYS A 59 0.03 -3.92 9.18
N GLU A 60 0.21 -3.15 10.25
CA GLU A 60 0.76 -1.80 10.18
C GLU A 60 2.26 -1.83 9.91
N ILE A 61 3.01 -2.64 10.67
CA ILE A 61 4.45 -2.87 10.51
C ILE A 61 4.74 -3.46 9.13
N LEU A 62 3.97 -4.48 8.71
CA LEU A 62 4.14 -5.13 7.41
C LEU A 62 3.85 -4.16 6.26
N SER A 63 2.81 -3.33 6.39
CA SER A 63 2.49 -2.33 5.38
C SER A 63 3.55 -1.25 5.29
N GLN A 64 4.11 -0.79 6.42
CA GLN A 64 5.22 0.18 6.42
C GLN A 64 6.46 -0.41 5.74
N LYS A 65 6.89 -1.62 6.13
CA LYS A 65 8.01 -2.31 5.49
C LYS A 65 7.84 -2.47 3.97
N LEU A 66 6.63 -2.83 3.54
CA LEU A 66 6.29 -2.90 2.11
C LEU A 66 6.39 -1.54 1.43
N CYS A 67 5.88 -0.50 2.07
CA CYS A 67 5.93 0.87 1.55
C CYS A 67 7.37 1.34 1.38
N GLU A 68 8.24 1.07 2.37
CA GLU A 68 9.66 1.37 2.30
C GLU A 68 10.37 0.56 1.19
N ALA A 69 10.12 -0.75 1.11
CA ALA A 69 10.75 -1.61 0.13
C ALA A 69 10.34 -1.31 -1.32
N LEU A 70 9.10 -0.89 -1.53
CA LEU A 70 8.51 -0.66 -2.86
C LEU A 70 8.40 0.82 -3.23
N SER A 71 8.95 1.72 -2.39
CA SER A 71 8.80 3.17 -2.52
C SER A 71 7.34 3.59 -2.73
N ALA A 72 6.45 2.98 -1.95
CA ALA A 72 5.02 3.25 -1.93
C ALA A 72 4.62 3.99 -0.66
N SER A 73 3.39 4.49 -0.61
CA SER A 73 2.86 5.23 0.54
C SER A 73 1.62 4.55 1.10
N LEU A 74 1.61 4.36 2.43
CA LEU A 74 0.45 3.86 3.14
C LEU A 74 -0.61 4.96 3.24
N VAL A 75 -1.72 4.78 2.55
CA VAL A 75 -2.83 5.74 2.55
C VAL A 75 -3.60 5.64 3.87
N ARG A 76 -4.06 4.42 4.18
CA ARG A 76 -4.89 4.11 5.34
C ARG A 76 -5.03 2.60 5.54
N ILE A 77 -5.24 2.18 6.78
CA ILE A 77 -5.66 0.81 7.11
C ILE A 77 -7.14 0.82 7.52
N ILE A 78 -7.93 -0.07 6.92
CA ILE A 78 -9.36 -0.25 7.22
C ILE A 78 -9.57 -1.70 7.67
N GLY A 79 -9.82 -1.90 8.96
CA GLY A 79 -9.93 -3.22 9.58
C GLY A 79 -8.64 -4.02 9.36
N ASN A 80 -8.74 -5.08 8.54
CA ASN A 80 -7.58 -5.92 8.19
C ASN A 80 -7.12 -5.69 6.74
N THR A 81 -7.40 -4.54 6.15
CA THR A 81 -6.97 -4.21 4.77
C THR A 81 -6.17 -2.93 4.77
N ALA A 82 -4.94 -2.96 4.26
CA ALA A 82 -4.14 -1.78 4.00
C ALA A 82 -4.39 -1.26 2.59
N ILE A 83 -4.51 0.05 2.46
CA ILE A 83 -4.60 0.78 1.21
C ILE A 83 -3.22 1.37 0.95
N VAL A 84 -2.58 0.94 -0.13
CA VAL A 84 -1.24 1.38 -0.52
C VAL A 84 -1.33 2.04 -1.87
N TYR A 85 -0.63 3.16 -2.02
CA TYR A 85 -0.57 3.92 -3.25
C TYR A 85 0.87 4.16 -3.67
N ARG A 86 1.17 3.98 -4.95
CA ARG A 86 2.46 4.31 -5.57
C ARG A 86 2.18 5.00 -6.91
N PRO A 87 2.61 6.26 -7.10
CA PRO A 87 2.53 6.92 -8.40
C PRO A 87 3.49 6.25 -9.41
N ALA A 88 3.08 6.14 -10.68
CA ALA A 88 3.89 5.52 -11.74
C ALA A 88 5.15 6.32 -12.13
N GLU A 89 5.21 7.62 -11.80
CA GLU A 89 6.37 8.48 -12.04
C GLU A 89 6.84 9.11 -10.74
N ALA A 90 8.02 8.69 -10.28
CA ALA A 90 8.79 9.44 -9.30
C ALA A 90 9.85 10.26 -10.06
N THR A 91 9.46 11.42 -10.60
CA THR A 91 10.39 12.54 -10.55
C THR A 91 10.61 12.87 -9.07
N PRO A 92 11.86 12.92 -8.58
CA PRO A 92 12.14 13.31 -7.22
C PRO A 92 11.80 14.79 -7.07
N SER A 93 10.58 15.11 -6.66
CA SER A 93 10.31 16.44 -6.12
C SER A 93 10.96 16.49 -4.74
N GLU A 94 12.00 17.31 -4.68
CA GLU A 94 12.77 17.80 -3.55
C GLU A 94 12.01 17.94 -2.22
N GLN A 95 12.83 17.82 -1.17
CA GLN A 95 12.55 18.15 0.24
C GLN A 95 11.79 19.46 0.40
N ASP A 96 10.87 19.52 1.36
CA ASP A 96 10.55 20.75 2.06
C ASP A 96 10.20 20.43 3.54
N ASP A 97 11.05 21.01 4.41
CA ASP A 97 11.04 21.16 5.88
C ASP A 97 11.32 19.96 6.82
#